data_AF-A0A6N8HMW2-F1
#
_entry.id   AF-A0A6N8HMW2-F1
#
_cell.length_a   1.000
_cell.length_b   1.000
_cell.length_c   1.000
_cell.angle_alpha   90.00
_cell.angle_beta   90.00
_cell.angle_gamma   90.00
#
_symmetry.space_group_name_H-M   'P 1'
#
loop_
_entity.id
_entity.type
_entity.pdbx_description
1 polymer ?
#
loop_
_entity_poly.entity_id
_entity_poly.type
_entity_poly.pdbx_seq_one_letter_code
_entity_poly.pdbx_strand_id
1 'polypeptide(L)'
;MGIFKRKKNEDERIVNVRNKIYAELYIVVIVICMSSIIIKQFVYDMSTEHNRIYTELIILIGGGVYYLFRSARLGIYSAEVELHDRTSKWSMRKKTLVISIALGIGMALAFGINSAVQYADGVGQSIYYFFMVAFVSLMIYLPFFIIILVVTNEVAKRKSDEVVDKMLDDDESGDDDEKH
;
A
#
# COMPACT_ATOMS: atom_id res chain seq x y z
N MET A 1 3.68 18.54 -40.89
CA MET A 1 3.44 19.65 -39.95
C MET A 1 4.10 19.26 -38.62
N GLY A 2 5.37 19.62 -38.45
CA GLY A 2 6.18 19.21 -37.31
C GLY A 2 5.83 20.05 -36.08
N ILE A 3 5.11 19.45 -35.13
CA ILE A 3 4.90 20.02 -33.80
C ILE A 3 6.15 19.66 -32.98
N PHE A 4 7.23 20.39 -33.22
CA PHE A 4 8.40 20.36 -32.37
C PHE A 4 7.99 20.83 -30.97
N LYS A 5 7.79 19.86 -30.05
CA LYS A 5 7.76 20.11 -28.61
C LYS A 5 9.11 20.72 -28.23
N ARG A 6 9.17 22.04 -28.11
CA ARG A 6 10.28 22.69 -27.40
C ARG A 6 10.29 22.12 -25.99
N LYS A 7 11.32 21.35 -25.63
CA LYS A 7 11.62 21.04 -24.22
C LYS A 7 11.83 22.38 -23.54
N LYS A 8 10.83 22.83 -22.78
CA LYS A 8 10.99 23.96 -21.87
C LYS A 8 11.94 23.45 -20.79
N ASN A 9 13.15 24.02 -20.72
CA ASN A 9 14.05 23.77 -19.61
C ASN A 9 13.35 24.32 -18.36
N GLU A 10 12.59 23.47 -17.69
CA GLU A 10 12.05 23.77 -16.37
C GLU A 10 13.19 23.66 -15.36
N ASP A 11 13.31 24.65 -14.49
CA ASP A 11 14.30 24.66 -13.43
C ASP A 11 14.06 23.46 -12.49
N GLU A 12 15.04 22.56 -12.39
CA GLU A 12 14.98 21.37 -11.53
C GLU A 12 14.67 21.73 -10.08
N ARG A 13 15.12 22.90 -9.61
CA ARG A 13 14.86 23.38 -8.27
C ARG A 13 13.37 23.67 -8.07
N ILE A 14 12.71 24.27 -9.07
CA ILE A 14 11.27 24.54 -9.05
C ILE A 14 10.48 23.23 -9.12
N VAL A 15 10.90 22.28 -9.96
CA VAL A 15 10.25 20.97 -10.08
C VAL A 15 10.35 20.18 -8.78
N ASN A 16 11.52 20.18 -8.12
CA ASN A 16 11.72 19.47 -6.86
C ASN A 16 10.85 20.06 -5.72
N VAL A 17 10.79 21.39 -5.62
CA VAL A 17 9.91 22.06 -4.64
C VAL A 17 8.44 21.74 -4.93
N ARG A 18 8.02 21.73 -6.20
CA ARG A 18 6.66 21.37 -6.59
C ARG A 18 6.31 19.92 -6.23
N ASN A 19 7.21 18.98 -6.48
CA ASN A 19 7.03 17.57 -6.12
C ASN A 19 6.90 17.39 -4.61
N LYS A 20 7.70 18.13 -3.82
CA LYS A 20 7.58 18.14 -2.35
C LYS A 20 6.20 18.63 -1.89
N ILE A 21 5.70 19.72 -2.46
CA ILE A 21 4.36 20.23 -2.13
C ILE A 21 3.27 19.19 -2.47
N TYR A 22 3.39 18.50 -3.61
CA TYR A 22 2.44 17.42 -3.94
C TYR A 22 2.51 16.24 -2.96
N ALA A 23 3.71 15.88 -2.48
CA ALA A 23 3.86 14.83 -1.46
C ALA A 23 3.22 15.25 -0.13
N GLU A 24 3.40 16.50 0.30
CA GLU A 24 2.76 17.04 1.50
C GLU A 24 1.23 17.09 1.36
N LEU A 25 0.72 17.52 0.21
CA LEU A 25 -0.72 17.53 -0.08
C LEU A 25 -1.31 16.12 -0.06
N TYR A 26 -0.59 15.12 -0.58
CA TYR A 26 -1.02 13.73 -0.51
C TYR A 26 -1.17 13.23 0.94
N ILE A 27 -0.23 13.58 1.83
CA ILE A 27 -0.32 13.26 3.26
C ILE A 27 -1.55 13.94 3.88
N VAL A 28 -1.79 15.21 3.57
CA VAL A 28 -2.97 15.94 4.07
C VAL A 28 -4.27 15.25 3.62
N VAL A 29 -4.36 14.83 2.36
CA VAL A 29 -5.53 14.09 1.83
C VAL A 29 -5.73 12.76 2.57
N ILE A 30 -4.66 12.01 2.84
CA ILE A 30 -4.74 10.77 3.61
C ILE A 30 -5.28 11.06 5.02
N VAL A 31 -4.75 12.06 5.70
CA VAL A 31 -5.18 12.42 7.06
C VAL A 31 -6.66 12.80 7.07
N ILE A 32 -7.12 13.62 6.12
CA ILE A 32 -8.53 14.00 6.00
C ILE A 32 -9.41 12.77 5.75
N CYS A 33 -9.03 11.85 4.86
CA CYS A 33 -9.79 10.63 4.60
C CYS A 33 -9.86 9.74 5.84
N MET A 34 -8.75 9.57 6.55
CA MET A 34 -8.70 8.79 7.79
C MET A 34 -9.56 9.40 8.89
N SER A 35 -9.48 10.73 9.10
CA SER A 35 -10.33 11.44 10.04
C SER A 35 -11.81 11.34 9.66
N SER A 36 -12.15 11.42 8.37
CA SER A 36 -13.52 11.24 7.87
C SER A 36 -14.06 9.85 8.22
N ILE A 37 -13.29 8.78 7.98
CA ILE A 37 -13.68 7.41 8.34
C ILE A 37 -13.95 7.28 9.84
N ILE A 38 -13.06 7.82 10.69
CA ILE A 38 -13.21 7.75 12.14
C ILE A 38 -14.49 8.48 12.57
N ILE A 39 -14.72 9.71 12.11
CA ILE A 39 -15.91 10.49 12.45
C ILE A 39 -17.18 9.75 12.01
N LYS A 40 -17.20 9.21 10.78
CA LYS A 40 -18.32 8.40 10.25
C LYS A 40 -18.60 7.18 11.11
N GLN A 41 -17.57 6.47 11.54
CA GLN A 41 -17.71 5.23 12.31
C GLN A 41 -18.15 5.45 13.76
N PHE A 42 -17.72 6.55 14.41
CA PHE A 42 -17.93 6.77 15.85
C PHE A 42 -18.98 7.83 16.19
N VAL A 43 -19.25 8.78 15.30
CA VAL A 43 -20.18 9.90 15.58
C VAL A 43 -21.54 9.68 14.93
N TYR A 44 -21.58 9.05 13.75
CA TYR A 44 -22.82 8.77 13.03
C TYR A 44 -23.24 7.32 13.24
N ASP A 45 -24.50 7.08 13.61
CA ASP A 45 -25.03 5.73 13.76
C ASP A 45 -24.94 4.94 12.45
N MET A 46 -24.58 3.65 12.53
CA MET A 46 -24.45 2.75 11.38
C MET A 46 -25.72 2.62 10.52
N SER A 47 -26.88 3.06 11.02
CA SER A 47 -28.17 2.98 10.34
C SER A 47 -28.43 4.09 9.32
N THR A 48 -27.61 5.14 9.28
CA THR A 48 -27.83 6.27 8.38
C THR A 48 -27.14 6.08 7.03
N GLU A 49 -27.85 6.37 5.93
CA GLU A 49 -27.32 6.42 4.54
C GLU A 49 -26.02 7.25 4.39
N HIS A 50 -25.76 8.15 5.34
CA HIS A 50 -24.60 9.04 5.40
C HIS A 50 -23.32 8.36 5.92
N ASN A 51 -23.41 7.13 6.44
CA ASN A 51 -22.27 6.37 6.95
C ASN A 51 -21.50 5.58 5.86
N ARG A 52 -21.70 5.93 4.58
CA ARG A 52 -20.96 5.31 3.48
C ARG A 52 -19.53 5.88 3.44
N ILE A 53 -18.55 4.99 3.62
CA ILE A 53 -17.11 5.28 3.56
C ILE A 53 -16.46 4.87 2.23
N TYR A 54 -17.26 4.56 1.20
CA TYR A 54 -16.77 4.05 -0.08
C TYR A 54 -15.78 5.00 -0.76
N THR A 55 -16.07 6.30 -0.72
CA THR A 55 -15.23 7.33 -1.36
C THR A 55 -13.85 7.41 -0.73
N GLU A 56 -13.77 7.37 0.59
CA GLU A 56 -12.52 7.40 1.34
C GLU A 56 -11.71 6.13 1.10
N LEU A 57 -12.36 4.97 1.08
CA LEU A 57 -11.72 3.69 0.76
C LEU A 57 -11.18 3.68 -0.67
N ILE A 58 -11.92 4.20 -1.65
CA ILE A 58 -11.46 4.32 -3.04
C ILE A 58 -10.24 5.23 -3.13
N ILE A 59 -10.23 6.37 -2.45
CA ILE A 59 -9.09 7.30 -2.47
C ILE A 59 -7.86 6.66 -1.82
N LEU A 60 -8.02 6.04 -0.64
CA LEU A 60 -6.90 5.45 0.11
C LEU A 60 -6.33 4.21 -0.62
N ILE A 61 -7.19 3.26 -0.96
CA ILE A 61 -6.77 2.01 -1.63
C ILE A 61 -6.35 2.30 -3.06
N GLY A 62 -7.17 3.03 -3.82
CA GLY A 62 -6.89 3.36 -5.21
C GLY A 62 -5.62 4.19 -5.37
N GLY A 63 -5.38 5.16 -4.48
CA GLY A 63 -4.15 5.95 -4.46
C GLY A 63 -2.92 5.09 -4.19
N GLY A 64 -2.97 4.21 -3.19
CA GLY A 64 -1.88 3.29 -2.88
C GLY A 64 -1.57 2.31 -4.00
N VAL A 65 -2.61 1.71 -4.61
CA VAL A 65 -2.46 0.80 -5.75
C VAL A 65 -1.90 1.52 -6.97
N TYR A 66 -2.38 2.73 -7.27
CA TYR A 66 -1.87 3.53 -8.38
C TYR A 66 -0.39 3.88 -8.20
N TYR A 67 -0.01 4.31 -6.99
CA TYR A 67 1.38 4.59 -6.66
C TYR A 67 2.26 3.36 -6.89
N LEU A 68 1.90 2.22 -6.30
CA LEU A 68 2.67 0.97 -6.40
C LEU A 68 2.82 0.51 -7.85
N PHE A 69 1.74 0.57 -8.63
CA PHE A 69 1.77 0.19 -10.03
C PHE A 69 2.65 1.12 -10.86
N ARG A 70 2.55 2.44 -10.63
CA ARG A 70 3.31 3.44 -11.36
C ARG A 70 4.78 3.43 -10.98
N SER A 71 5.12 3.26 -9.71
CA SER A 71 6.51 3.17 -9.25
C SER A 71 7.20 1.92 -9.79
N ALA A 72 6.50 0.77 -9.81
CA ALA A 72 7.02 -0.46 -10.41
C ALA A 72 7.25 -0.30 -11.93
N ARG A 73 6.34 0.36 -12.65
CA ARG A 73 6.50 0.60 -14.10
C ARG A 73 7.63 1.55 -14.47
N LEU A 74 8.06 2.38 -13.53
CA LEU A 74 9.13 3.36 -13.75
C LEU A 74 10.50 2.87 -13.26
N GLY A 75 10.61 1.63 -12.75
CA GLY A 75 11.85 1.14 -12.15
C GLY A 75 12.14 1.71 -10.75
N ILE A 76 11.43 2.75 -10.32
CA ILE A 76 11.65 3.48 -9.06
C ILE A 76 11.43 2.59 -7.84
N TYR A 77 10.48 1.65 -7.92
CA TYR A 77 10.16 0.79 -6.78
C TYR A 77 11.34 -0.11 -6.36
N SER A 78 12.14 -0.59 -7.32
CA SER A 78 13.35 -1.36 -7.02
C SER A 78 14.37 -0.51 -6.25
N ALA A 79 14.66 0.69 -6.75
CA ALA A 79 15.55 1.63 -6.08
C ALA A 79 15.06 2.02 -4.67
N GLU A 80 13.75 2.16 -4.47
CA GLU A 80 13.17 2.39 -3.14
C GLU A 80 13.42 1.21 -2.18
N VAL A 81 13.23 -0.03 -2.66
CA VAL A 81 13.49 -1.24 -1.86
C VAL A 81 14.97 -1.35 -1.51
N GLU A 82 15.87 -1.10 -2.46
CA GLU A 82 17.32 -1.13 -2.22
C GLU A 82 17.77 -0.05 -1.25
N LEU A 83 17.28 1.19 -1.42
CA LEU A 83 17.56 2.28 -0.51
C LEU A 83 17.04 1.96 0.91
N HIS A 84 15.85 1.38 1.00
CA HIS A 84 15.31 0.92 2.27
C HIS A 84 16.19 -0.16 2.91
N ASP A 85 16.57 -1.19 2.17
CA ASP A 85 17.37 -2.31 2.67
C ASP A 85 18.79 -1.87 3.06
N ARG A 86 19.34 -0.83 2.42
CA ARG A 86 20.64 -0.23 2.80
C ARG A 86 20.56 0.62 4.07
N THR A 87 19.44 1.30 4.30
CA THR A 87 19.27 2.26 5.42
C THR A 87 18.62 1.64 6.65
N SER A 88 17.84 0.58 6.47
CA SER A 88 17.05 -0.10 7.50
C SER A 88 17.71 -1.38 7.96
N LYS A 89 17.57 -1.70 9.26
CA LYS A 89 17.99 -3.01 9.79
C LYS A 89 17.10 -4.16 9.33
N TRP A 90 15.85 -3.86 8.98
CA TRP A 90 14.88 -4.86 8.54
C TRP A 90 14.64 -4.67 7.05
N SER A 91 14.84 -5.75 6.29
CA SER A 91 14.57 -5.71 4.86
C SER A 91 13.08 -5.47 4.60
N MET A 92 12.78 -4.84 3.47
CA MET A 92 11.41 -4.51 3.07
C MET A 92 10.53 -5.76 3.07
N ARG A 93 11.06 -6.89 2.58
CA ARG A 93 10.39 -8.20 2.62
C ARG A 93 10.03 -8.65 4.03
N LYS A 94 10.96 -8.55 4.99
CA LYS A 94 10.71 -8.89 6.41
C LYS A 94 9.66 -7.96 7.01
N LYS A 95 9.75 -6.66 6.72
CA LYS A 95 8.79 -5.66 7.18
C LYS A 95 7.38 -5.96 6.65
N THR A 96 7.24 -6.23 5.35
CA THR A 96 5.96 -6.61 4.74
C THR A 96 5.40 -7.88 5.36
N LEU A 97 6.21 -8.91 5.57
CA LEU A 97 5.77 -10.15 6.21
C LEU A 97 5.29 -9.94 7.65
N VAL A 98 6.02 -9.14 8.45
CA VAL A 98 5.60 -8.79 9.82
C VAL A 98 4.28 -8.02 9.81
N ILE A 99 4.11 -7.07 8.89
CA ILE A 99 2.85 -6.32 8.73
C ILE A 99 1.70 -7.26 8.35
N SER A 100 1.90 -8.18 7.41
CA SER A 100 0.90 -9.18 7.02
C SER A 100 0.45 -10.05 8.20
N ILE A 101 1.41 -10.51 9.00
CA ILE A 101 1.11 -11.33 10.19
C ILE A 101 0.36 -10.50 11.23
N ALA A 102 0.82 -9.28 11.50
CA ALA A 102 0.16 -8.38 12.44
C ALA A 102 -1.28 -8.06 12.03
N LEU A 103 -1.54 -7.84 10.73
CA LEU A 103 -2.90 -7.63 10.21
C LEU A 103 -3.77 -8.88 10.31
N GLY A 104 -3.22 -10.06 9.99
CA GLY A 104 -3.95 -11.33 10.11
C GLY A 104 -4.36 -11.64 11.55
N ILE A 105 -3.43 -11.51 12.49
CA ILE A 105 -3.70 -11.69 13.93
C ILE A 105 -4.65 -10.60 14.44
N GLY A 106 -4.42 -9.34 14.07
CA GLY A 106 -5.25 -8.21 14.48
C GLY A 106 -6.70 -8.38 14.05
N MET A 107 -6.94 -8.80 12.80
CA MET A 107 -8.29 -9.10 12.29
C MET A 107 -8.93 -10.30 12.99
N ALA A 108 -8.17 -11.37 13.23
CA ALA A 108 -8.66 -12.53 13.96
C ALA A 108 -9.10 -12.18 15.38
N LEU A 109 -8.31 -11.35 16.08
CA LEU A 109 -8.66 -10.85 17.41
C LEU A 109 -9.88 -9.92 17.35
N ALA A 110 -9.94 -9.01 16.38
CA ALA A 110 -11.08 -8.10 16.24
C ALA A 110 -12.40 -8.86 16.06
N PHE A 111 -12.43 -9.87 15.19
CA PHE A 111 -13.63 -10.69 14.98
C PHE A 111 -13.92 -11.62 16.16
N GLY A 112 -12.90 -12.20 16.79
CA GLY A 112 -13.08 -13.00 18.01
C GLY A 112 -13.65 -12.18 19.16
N ILE A 113 -13.17 -10.95 19.38
CA ILE A 113 -13.71 -10.04 20.41
C ILE A 113 -15.14 -9.64 20.06
N ASN A 114 -15.38 -9.24 18.80
CA ASN A 114 -16.71 -8.87 18.35
C ASN A 114 -17.70 -10.02 18.56
N SER A 115 -17.30 -11.25 18.25
CA SER A 115 -18.18 -12.40 18.40
C SER A 115 -18.50 -12.72 19.86
N ALA A 116 -17.49 -12.64 20.72
CA ALA A 116 -17.63 -12.90 22.15
C ALA A 116 -18.50 -11.84 22.86
N VAL A 117 -18.42 -10.58 22.42
CA VAL A 117 -19.16 -9.47 23.03
C VAL A 117 -20.59 -9.37 22.50
N GLN A 118 -20.82 -9.59 21.20
CA GLN A 118 -22.14 -9.36 20.59
C GLN A 118 -23.07 -10.58 20.64
N TYR A 119 -22.55 -11.81 20.62
CA TYR A 119 -23.39 -13.00 20.41
C TYR A 119 -23.45 -13.98 21.58
N ALA A 120 -22.63 -13.82 22.63
CA ALA A 120 -22.56 -14.79 23.71
C ALA A 120 -23.47 -14.44 24.90
N ASP A 121 -24.27 -15.40 25.36
CA ASP A 121 -25.08 -15.29 26.57
C ASP A 121 -24.32 -15.93 27.75
N GLY A 122 -23.32 -15.20 28.25
CA GLY A 122 -22.55 -15.58 29.44
C GLY A 122 -21.08 -15.92 29.18
N VAL A 123 -20.30 -16.02 30.28
CA VAL A 123 -18.83 -16.10 30.23
C VAL A 123 -18.32 -17.35 29.51
N GLY A 124 -18.94 -18.52 29.75
CA GLY A 124 -18.52 -19.77 29.12
C GLY A 124 -18.70 -19.76 27.59
N GLN A 125 -19.84 -19.25 27.11
CA GLN A 125 -20.09 -19.08 25.68
C GLN A 125 -19.20 -18.01 25.05
N SER A 126 -18.91 -16.92 25.79
CA SER A 126 -18.03 -15.85 25.31
C SER A 126 -16.64 -16.37 24.99
N ILE A 127 -16.08 -17.18 25.88
CA ILE A 127 -14.76 -17.82 25.69
C ILE A 127 -14.81 -18.76 24.47
N TYR A 128 -15.86 -19.58 24.35
CA TYR A 128 -16.00 -20.50 23.23
C TYR A 128 -16.10 -19.77 21.87
N TYR A 129 -16.95 -18.75 21.77
CA TYR A 129 -17.11 -17.95 20.55
C TYR A 129 -15.87 -17.14 20.19
N PHE A 130 -15.16 -16.60 21.18
CA PHE A 130 -13.89 -15.94 20.96
C PHE A 130 -12.91 -16.88 20.25
N PHE A 131 -12.61 -18.04 20.85
CA PHE A 131 -11.60 -18.95 20.31
C PHE A 131 -12.02 -19.57 18.98
N MET A 132 -13.29 -19.93 18.82
CA MET A 132 -13.80 -20.50 17.57
C MET A 132 -13.70 -19.50 16.42
N VAL A 133 -14.21 -18.27 16.60
CA VAL A 133 -14.19 -17.25 15.54
C VAL A 133 -12.79 -16.72 15.31
N ALA A 134 -11.98 -16.51 16.35
CA ALA A 134 -10.59 -16.07 16.20
C ALA A 134 -9.76 -17.12 15.43
N PHE A 135 -9.94 -18.41 15.73
CA PHE A 135 -9.21 -19.48 15.04
C PHE A 135 -9.60 -19.56 13.55
N VAL A 136 -10.90 -19.58 13.25
CA VAL A 136 -11.39 -19.60 11.86
C VAL A 136 -10.93 -18.35 11.11
N SER A 137 -11.03 -17.18 11.74
CA SER A 137 -10.57 -15.91 11.16
C SER A 137 -9.06 -15.92 10.91
N LEU A 138 -8.26 -16.47 11.82
CA LEU A 138 -6.82 -16.62 11.63
C LEU A 138 -6.52 -17.50 10.40
N MET A 139 -7.21 -18.64 10.27
CA MET A 139 -7.02 -19.56 9.15
C MET A 139 -7.35 -18.93 7.78
N ILE A 140 -8.25 -17.95 7.74
CA ILE A 140 -8.66 -17.29 6.49
C ILE A 140 -7.81 -16.03 6.24
N TYR A 141 -7.78 -15.10 7.20
CA TYR A 141 -7.21 -13.78 7.00
C TYR A 141 -5.68 -13.78 7.04
N LEU A 142 -5.04 -14.63 7.84
CA LEU A 142 -3.59 -14.71 7.89
C LEU A 142 -2.99 -15.11 6.52
N PRO A 143 -3.37 -16.24 5.88
CA PRO A 143 -2.85 -16.56 4.55
C PRO A 143 -3.30 -15.53 3.51
N PHE A 144 -4.51 -14.98 3.61
CA PHE A 144 -4.97 -13.92 2.72
C PHE A 144 -4.05 -12.70 2.74
N PHE A 145 -3.70 -12.16 3.92
CA PHE A 145 -2.82 -11.00 4.04
C PHE A 145 -1.37 -11.29 3.68
N ILE A 146 -0.88 -12.50 3.95
CA ILE A 146 0.46 -12.92 3.52
C ILE A 146 0.51 -12.97 1.99
N ILE A 147 -0.44 -13.66 1.35
CA ILE A 147 -0.49 -13.78 -0.10
C ILE A 147 -0.60 -12.40 -0.72
N ILE A 148 -1.60 -11.60 -0.33
CA ILE A 148 -1.86 -10.33 -1.01
C ILE A 148 -0.69 -9.35 -0.83
N LEU A 149 -0.14 -9.17 0.38
CA LEU A 149 0.88 -8.15 0.60
C LEU A 149 2.27 -8.61 0.16
N VAL A 150 2.66 -9.85 0.47
CA VAL A 150 4.00 -10.35 0.11
C VAL A 150 4.08 -10.59 -1.39
N VAL A 151 3.09 -11.27 -2.01
CA VAL A 151 3.12 -11.52 -3.45
C VAL A 151 3.05 -10.22 -4.24
N THR A 152 2.19 -9.27 -3.83
CA THR A 152 2.14 -7.97 -4.51
C THR A 152 3.46 -7.22 -4.42
N ASN A 153 4.15 -7.26 -3.26
CA ASN A 153 5.47 -6.64 -3.10
C ASN A 153 6.52 -7.30 -4.04
N GLU A 154 6.59 -8.62 -4.05
CA GLU A 154 7.53 -9.37 -4.91
C GLU A 154 7.24 -9.16 -6.40
N VAL A 155 5.96 -9.12 -6.80
CA VAL A 155 5.56 -8.85 -8.19
C VAL A 155 5.90 -7.42 -8.59
N ALA A 156 5.67 -6.44 -7.71
CA ALA A 156 6.02 -5.05 -7.97
C ALA A 156 7.54 -4.89 -8.10
N LYS A 157 8.31 -5.53 -7.23
CA LYS A 157 9.78 -5.52 -7.29
C LYS A 157 10.28 -6.12 -8.59
N ARG A 158 9.84 -7.35 -8.92
CA ARG A 158 10.25 -8.03 -10.15
C ARG A 158 9.94 -7.24 -11.42
N LYS A 159 8.76 -6.61 -11.50
CA LYS A 159 8.41 -5.75 -12.64
C LYS A 159 9.28 -4.50 -12.71
N SER A 160 9.66 -3.96 -11.55
CA SER A 160 10.56 -2.82 -11.47
C SER A 160 11.97 -3.19 -11.90
N ASP A 161 12.48 -4.33 -11.46
CA ASP A 161 13.80 -4.85 -11.86
C ASP A 161 13.86 -5.07 -13.38
N GLU A 162 12.83 -5.70 -13.97
CA GLU A 162 12.76 -5.91 -15.42
C GLU A 162 12.78 -4.60 -16.23
N VAL A 163 12.24 -3.51 -15.69
CA VAL A 163 12.27 -2.20 -16.33
C VAL A 163 13.67 -1.59 -16.23
N VAL A 164 14.34 -1.73 -15.09
CA VAL A 164 15.70 -1.24 -14.87
C VAL A 164 16.69 -1.99 -15.76
N ASP A 165 16.62 -3.32 -15.82
CA ASP A 165 17.51 -4.14 -16.65
C ASP A 165 17.39 -3.76 -18.13
N LYS A 166 16.17 -3.54 -18.64
CA LYS A 166 15.96 -3.08 -20.02
C LYS A 166 16.57 -1.70 -20.30
N MET A 167 16.51 -0.79 -19.33
CA MET A 167 17.14 0.53 -19.48
C MET A 167 18.67 0.41 -19.57
N LEU A 168 19.27 -0.52 -18.82
CA LEU A 168 20.70 -0.77 -18.86
C LEU A 168 21.12 -1.41 -20.19
N ASP A 169 20.36 -2.40 -20.68
CA ASP A 169 20.62 -3.06 -21.95
C ASP A 169 20.51 -2.09 -23.15
N ASP A 170 19.51 -1.19 -23.14
CA ASP A 170 19.31 -0.16 -24.18
C ASP A 170 20.44 0.89 -24.17
N ASP A 171 20.96 1.25 -22.99
CA ASP A 171 22.08 2.20 -22.85
C ASP A 171 23.42 1.56 -23.29
N GLU A 172 23.67 0.29 -22.98
CA GLU A 172 24.88 -0.43 -23.44
C GLU A 172 24.89 -0.66 -24.96
N SER A 173 23.73 -0.95 -25.56
CA SER A 173 23.63 -1.19 -27.01
C SER A 173 23.63 0.10 -27.84
N GLY A 174 23.24 1.24 -27.27
CA GLY A 174 23.34 2.55 -27.93
C GLY A 174 24.76 3.13 -28.02
N ASP A 175 25.67 2.74 -27.12
CA ASP A 175 27.06 3.24 -27.07
C ASP A 175 27.99 2.52 -28.09
N ASP A 176 27.58 1.35 -28.60
CA ASP A 176 28.28 0.63 -29.66
C ASP A 176 27.98 1.18 -31.07
N ASP A 177 26.82 1.82 -31.28
CA ASP A 177 26.42 2.40 -32.56
C ASP A 177 27.00 3.82 -32.80
N GLU A 178 27.54 4.50 -31.78
CA GLU A 178 28.23 5.81 -31.92
C GLU A 178 29.72 5.69 -32.28
N LYS A 179 30.27 4.48 -32.39
CA LYS A 179 31.70 4.24 -32.70
C LYS A 179 32.05 3.98 -34.16
N HIS A 180 31.12 4.16 -35.10
CA HIS A 180 31.37 3.95 -36.54
C HIS A 180 31.03 5.17 -37.42
#